data_AF-A0A920H3Q7-F1
#
_entry.id   AF-A0A920H3Q7-F1
#
_cell.length_a   1.000
_cell.length_b   1.000
_cell.length_c   1.000
_cell.angle_alpha   90.00
_cell.angle_beta   90.00
_cell.angle_gamma   90.00
#
_symmetry.space_group_name_H-M   'P 1'
#
loop_
_entity.id
_entity.type
_entity.pdbx_description
1 polymer ?
#
loop_
_entity_poly.entity_id
_entity_poly.type
_entity_poly.pdbx_seq_one_letter_code
_entity_poly.pdbx_strand_id
1 'polypeptide(L)'
;MKQKNSIFIKNLKKLKGINIETLPYPEFPTDMQAQLVSYNSIADGSSQVIESVFENRFMHVQELVRMGANIKINGNVALIEGVKELNGAEVMATDLRASASLILAA
;
A
#
# COMPACT_ATOMS: atom_id res chain seq x y z
N MET A 1 14.87 1.29 28.48
CA MET A 1 13.65 0.56 28.92
C MET A 1 12.56 0.81 27.89
N LYS A 2 11.91 -0.22 27.34
CA LYS A 2 10.79 -0.03 26.39
C LYS A 2 9.57 0.50 27.16
N GLN A 3 9.01 1.65 26.79
CA GLN A 3 7.80 2.21 27.41
C GLN A 3 6.57 1.38 27.01
N LYS A 4 5.71 1.04 27.98
CA LYS A 4 4.36 0.49 27.74
C LYS A 4 3.60 1.49 26.86
N ASN A 5 3.02 1.05 25.74
CA ASN A 5 2.30 1.87 24.74
C ASN A 5 3.17 2.67 23.76
N SER A 6 4.40 2.23 23.50
CA SER A 6 5.24 2.80 22.44
C SER A 6 5.67 1.73 21.43
N ILE A 7 5.70 2.09 20.15
CA ILE A 7 6.28 1.27 19.08
C ILE A 7 7.48 2.03 18.52
N PHE A 8 8.64 1.37 18.51
CA PHE A 8 9.86 1.90 17.90
C PHE A 8 10.02 1.27 16.52
N ILE A 9 9.93 2.08 15.47
CA ILE A 9 10.18 1.66 14.10
C ILE A 9 11.65 1.95 13.79
N LYS A 10 12.36 0.95 13.25
CA LYS A 10 13.74 1.09 12.79
C LYS A 10 13.76 1.06 11.27
N ASN A 11 14.62 1.88 10.68
CA ASN A 11 14.81 1.86 9.24
C ASN A 11 15.37 0.49 8.80
N LEU A 12 14.83 -0.04 7.70
CA LEU A 12 15.31 -1.26 7.07
C LEU A 12 16.27 -0.89 5.95
N LYS A 13 17.34 -1.67 5.76
CA LYS A 13 18.29 -1.43 4.65
C LYS A 13 17.64 -1.62 3.29
N LYS A 14 16.62 -2.48 3.21
CA LYS A 14 15.95 -2.89 1.98
C LYS A 14 14.53 -3.34 2.31
N LEU A 15 13.54 -2.79 1.61
CA LEU A 15 12.13 -3.17 1.77
C LEU A 15 11.86 -4.41 0.94
N LYS A 16 11.07 -5.34 1.47
CA LYS A 16 10.59 -6.52 0.73
C LYS A 16 9.10 -6.43 0.52
N GLY A 17 8.65 -6.76 -0.69
CA GLY A 17 7.22 -6.86 -0.99
C GLY A 17 6.58 -7.89 -0.08
N ILE A 18 5.37 -7.58 0.41
CA ILE A 18 4.61 -8.45 1.29
C ILE A 18 3.24 -8.75 0.71
N ASN A 19 2.81 -10.01 0.82
CA ASN A 19 1.47 -10.40 0.45
C ASN A 19 0.52 -10.18 1.63
N ILE A 20 -0.62 -9.54 1.39
CA ILE A 20 -1.66 -9.36 2.40
C ILE A 20 -3.03 -9.71 1.84
N GLU A 21 -3.88 -10.21 2.71
CA GLU A 21 -5.32 -10.37 2.48
C GLU A 21 -6.05 -9.70 3.63
N THR A 22 -7.01 -8.83 3.30
CA THR A 22 -7.84 -8.15 4.29
C THR A 22 -8.99 -9.04 4.73
N LEU A 23 -9.26 -9.08 6.02
CA LEU A 23 -10.30 -9.91 6.61
C LEU A 23 -10.90 -9.19 7.84
N PRO A 24 -12.08 -9.61 8.34
CA PRO A 24 -12.62 -9.07 9.58
C PRO A 24 -11.64 -9.21 10.76
N TYR A 25 -11.75 -8.31 11.74
CA TYR A 25 -10.93 -8.34 12.96
C TYR A 25 -10.96 -9.75 13.61
N PRO A 26 -9.81 -10.31 14.02
CA PRO A 26 -8.51 -9.66 14.29
C PRO A 26 -7.50 -9.64 13.14
N GLU A 27 -7.90 -10.06 11.94
CA GLU A 27 -6.99 -10.17 10.79
C GLU A 27 -6.65 -8.81 10.18
N PHE A 28 -5.94 -8.79 9.04
CA PHE A 28 -5.41 -7.55 8.47
C PHE A 28 -6.55 -6.56 8.11
N PRO A 29 -6.51 -5.32 8.63
CA PRO A 29 -7.60 -4.38 8.44
C PRO A 29 -7.57 -3.75 7.05
N THR A 30 -8.71 -3.78 6.36
CA THR A 30 -8.97 -3.07 5.09
C THR A 30 -8.60 -1.57 5.12
N ASP A 31 -8.62 -0.93 6.28
CA ASP A 31 -8.25 0.48 6.43
C ASP A 31 -6.74 0.76 6.25
N MET A 32 -5.90 -0.27 6.32
CA MET A 32 -4.44 -0.17 6.21
C MET A 32 -3.89 -0.67 4.87
N GLN A 33 -4.74 -1.25 4.01
CA GLN A 33 -4.28 -1.86 2.76
C GLN A 33 -3.67 -0.82 1.80
N ALA A 34 -4.27 0.36 1.69
CA ALA A 34 -3.85 1.36 0.69
C ALA A 34 -2.42 1.86 0.96
N GLN A 35 -2.11 2.07 2.24
CA GLN A 35 -0.78 2.43 2.72
C GLN A 35 0.24 1.30 2.43
N LEU A 36 -0.18 0.04 2.50
CA LEU A 36 0.67 -1.09 2.13
C LEU A 36 0.84 -1.25 0.61
N VAL A 37 -0.14 -0.88 -0.21
CA VAL A 37 0.04 -0.80 -1.66
C VAL A 37 1.14 0.22 -2.00
N SER A 38 1.14 1.39 -1.34
CA SER A 38 2.24 2.37 -1.49
C SER A 38 3.59 1.81 -1.06
N TYR A 39 3.65 1.14 0.11
CA TYR A 39 4.87 0.48 0.58
C TYR A 39 5.38 -0.56 -0.44
N ASN A 40 4.50 -1.44 -0.91
CA ASN A 40 4.84 -2.49 -1.87
C ASN A 40 5.29 -1.93 -3.22
N SER A 41 4.85 -0.73 -3.60
CA SER A 41 5.22 -0.08 -4.85
C SER A 41 6.72 0.23 -4.94
N ILE A 42 7.44 0.35 -3.82
CA ILE A 42 8.89 0.59 -3.76
C ILE A 42 9.66 -0.56 -3.09
N ALA A 43 8.97 -1.62 -2.70
CA ALA A 43 9.57 -2.76 -2.01
C ALA A 43 10.03 -3.81 -3.01
N ASP A 44 11.18 -4.45 -2.78
CA ASP A 44 11.72 -5.37 -3.76
C ASP A 44 10.85 -6.61 -4.00
N GLY A 45 10.77 -6.98 -5.28
CA GLY A 45 10.10 -8.18 -5.75
C GLY A 45 8.63 -7.94 -6.06
N SER A 46 7.94 -9.05 -6.34
CA SER A 46 6.50 -9.04 -6.57
C SER A 46 5.75 -9.26 -5.27
N SER A 47 4.58 -8.63 -5.15
CA SER A 47 3.68 -8.74 -4.01
C SER A 47 2.23 -8.69 -4.44
N GLN A 48 1.34 -9.08 -3.54
CA GLN A 48 -0.09 -9.16 -3.79
C GLN A 48 -0.89 -8.59 -2.62
N VAL A 49 -1.91 -7.79 -2.92
CA VAL A 49 -2.90 -7.33 -1.95
C VAL A 49 -4.27 -7.83 -2.37
N ILE A 50 -4.95 -8.57 -1.50
CA ILE A 50 -6.31 -9.08 -1.69
C ILE A 50 -7.27 -8.31 -0.77
N GLU A 51 -8.29 -7.69 -1.35
CA GLU A 51 -9.33 -6.99 -0.61
C GLU A 51 -10.59 -7.85 -0.52
N SER A 52 -10.91 -8.41 0.66
CA SER A 52 -12.04 -9.33 0.84
C SER A 52 -13.17 -8.73 1.68
N VAL A 53 -13.05 -7.48 2.15
CA VAL A 53 -14.03 -6.83 3.03
C VAL A 53 -14.85 -5.76 2.32
N PHE A 54 -14.23 -4.95 1.45
CA PHE A 54 -14.90 -3.87 0.73
C PHE A 54 -14.63 -3.92 -0.78
N GLU A 55 -15.70 -4.04 -1.56
CA GLU A 55 -15.61 -3.97 -3.01
C GLU A 55 -15.06 -2.60 -3.48
N ASN A 56 -14.33 -2.60 -4.60
CA ASN A 56 -13.84 -1.40 -5.29
C ASN A 56 -12.88 -0.50 -4.48
N ARG A 57 -12.10 -1.06 -3.54
CA ARG A 57 -11.21 -0.28 -2.66
C ARG A 57 -9.81 0.04 -3.22
N PHE A 58 -9.62 -0.03 -4.54
CA PHE A 58 -8.33 0.25 -5.20
C PHE A 58 -8.30 1.58 -5.98
N MET A 59 -9.17 2.54 -5.65
CA MET A 59 -9.23 3.83 -6.35
C MET A 59 -7.90 4.60 -6.34
N HIS A 60 -7.12 4.49 -5.27
CA HIS A 60 -5.79 5.10 -5.13
C HIS A 60 -4.73 4.55 -6.11
N VAL A 61 -4.93 3.35 -6.66
CA VAL A 61 -3.94 2.67 -7.50
C VAL A 61 -3.68 3.42 -8.80
N GLN A 62 -4.70 4.04 -9.39
CA GLN A 62 -4.51 4.81 -10.63
C GLN A 62 -3.58 6.01 -10.41
N GLU A 63 -3.67 6.65 -9.26
CA GLU A 63 -2.80 7.77 -8.89
C GLU A 63 -1.37 7.31 -8.60
N LEU A 64 -1.18 6.16 -7.93
CA LEU A 64 0.15 5.55 -7.78
C LEU A 64 0.77 5.16 -9.13
N VAL A 65 -0.02 4.66 -10.07
CA VAL A 65 0.44 4.37 -11.44
C VAL A 65 0.86 5.65 -12.17
N ARG A 66 0.16 6.78 -11.96
CA ARG A 66 0.61 8.10 -12.48
C ARG A 66 1.95 8.53 -11.88
N MET A 67 2.24 8.12 -10.65
CA MET A 67 3.55 8.29 -10.00
C MET A 67 4.60 7.26 -10.47
N GLY A 68 4.25 6.35 -11.38
CA GLY A 68 5.18 5.36 -11.94
C GLY A 68 5.19 4.01 -11.24
N ALA A 69 4.23 3.72 -10.36
CA ALA A 69 4.09 2.39 -9.76
C ALA A 69 3.70 1.34 -10.82
N ASN A 70 4.24 0.12 -10.70
CA ASN A 70 3.87 -1.02 -11.54
C ASN A 70 2.85 -1.90 -10.81
N ILE A 71 1.56 -1.59 -11.00
CA ILE A 71 0.44 -2.25 -10.34
C ILE A 71 -0.59 -2.71 -11.37
N LYS A 72 -1.07 -3.94 -11.24
CA LYS A 72 -2.19 -4.49 -12.02
C LYS A 72 -3.32 -4.91 -11.10
N ILE A 73 -4.55 -4.49 -11.43
CA ILE A 73 -5.75 -4.89 -10.71
C ILE A 73 -6.47 -6.00 -11.48
N ASN A 74 -6.85 -7.07 -10.78
CA ASN A 74 -7.73 -8.13 -11.26
C ASN A 74 -8.83 -8.39 -10.22
N GLY A 75 -10.02 -7.84 -10.44
CA GLY A 75 -11.10 -7.90 -9.47
C GLY A 75 -10.71 -7.24 -8.15
N ASN A 76 -10.69 -8.02 -7.07
CA ASN A 76 -10.30 -7.59 -5.73
C ASN A 76 -8.82 -7.83 -5.40
N VAL A 77 -8.01 -8.13 -6.41
CA VAL A 77 -6.57 -8.41 -6.25
C VAL A 77 -5.74 -7.32 -6.90
N ALA A 78 -4.80 -6.74 -6.17
CA ALA A 78 -3.74 -5.91 -6.69
C ALA A 78 -2.42 -6.70 -6.73
N LEU A 79 -1.84 -6.83 -7.93
CA LEU A 79 -0.51 -7.40 -8.14
C LEU A 79 0.47 -6.25 -8.32
N ILE A 80 1.49 -6.19 -7.46
CA ILE A 80 2.47 -5.10 -7.43
C ILE A 80 3.86 -5.65 -7.70
N GLU A 81 4.58 -5.03 -8.62
CA GLU A 81 6.01 -5.24 -8.82
C GLU A 81 6.74 -3.97 -8.38
N GLY A 82 7.58 -4.08 -7.35
CA GLY A 82 8.27 -2.92 -6.80
C GLY A 82 9.16 -2.24 -7.82
N VAL A 83 9.07 -0.91 -7.88
CA VAL A 83 9.94 -0.06 -8.68
C VAL A 83 11.02 0.58 -7.80
N LYS A 84 12.09 1.08 -8.42
CA LYS A 84 13.20 1.71 -7.70
C LYS A 84 12.76 2.94 -6.90
N GLU A 85 11.91 3.77 -7.52
CA GLU A 85 11.39 5.00 -6.94
C GLU A 85 10.07 5.39 -7.64
N LEU A 86 9.25 6.15 -6.93
CA LEU A 86 8.08 6.83 -7.50
C LEU A 86 8.46 8.26 -7.88
N ASN A 87 7.79 8.81 -8.87
CA ASN A 87 7.97 10.17 -9.35
C ASN A 87 6.83 11.05 -8.88
N GLY A 88 7.14 12.31 -8.60
CA GLY A 88 6.11 13.32 -8.30
C GLY A 88 5.15 13.47 -9.47
N ALA A 89 3.85 13.50 -9.17
CA ALA A 89 2.78 13.72 -10.14
C ALA A 89 1.66 14.54 -9.49
N GLU A 90 0.88 15.26 -10.30
CA GLU A 90 -0.40 15.78 -9.83
C GLU A 90 -1.33 14.60 -9.58
N VAL A 91 -1.80 14.45 -8.34
CA VAL A 91 -2.67 13.34 -7.92
C VAL A 91 -3.95 13.84 -7.27
N MET A 92 -5.01 13.06 -7.38
CA MET A 92 -6.29 13.36 -6.75
C MET A 92 -6.62 12.34 -5.65
N ALA A 93 -6.78 12.82 -4.43
CA ALA A 93 -7.25 11.99 -3.32
C ALA A 93 -8.76 11.72 -3.43
N THR A 94 -9.16 10.45 -3.41
CA THR A 94 -10.57 10.02 -3.53
C THR A 94 -11.26 9.80 -2.18
N ASP A 95 -10.50 9.39 -1.16
CA ASP A 95 -11.00 9.10 0.19
C ASP A 95 -9.86 9.19 1.22
N LEU A 96 -10.19 9.10 2.51
CA LEU A 96 -9.24 9.25 3.61
C LEU A 96 -8.01 8.31 3.51
N ARG A 97 -8.21 7.06 3.11
CA ARG A 97 -7.14 6.03 3.10
C ARG A 97 -6.31 6.16 1.82
N ALA A 98 -6.97 6.47 0.71
CA ALA A 98 -6.30 6.89 -0.52
C ALA A 98 -5.39 8.10 -0.30
N SER A 99 -5.86 9.14 0.41
CA SER A 99 -5.04 10.31 0.74
C SER A 99 -3.77 9.93 1.51
N ALA A 100 -3.90 9.08 2.54
CA ALA A 100 -2.75 8.62 3.32
C ALA A 100 -1.76 7.81 2.46
N SER A 101 -2.26 6.96 1.57
CA SER A 101 -1.46 6.22 0.59
C SER A 101 -0.64 7.15 -0.31
N LEU A 102 -1.26 8.22 -0.84
CA LEU A 102 -0.57 9.17 -1.72
C LEU A 102 0.44 10.05 -0.99
N ILE A 103 0.15 10.45 0.25
CA ILE A 103 1.11 11.18 1.10
C ILE A 103 2.36 10.33 1.37
N LEU A 104 2.20 9.01 1.59
CA LEU A 104 3.33 8.10 1.79
C LEU A 104 4.14 7.85 0.51
N ALA A 105 3.52 8.00 -0.65
CA ALA A 105 4.15 7.75 -1.95
C ALA A 105 4.94 8.97 -2.47
N ALA A 106 4.60 10.17 -2.01
CA ALA A 106 5.13 11.45 -2.49
C ALA A 106 6.53 11.80 -1.95
#